data_AF-A0A0D6Z921-F1
#
_entry.id   AF-A0A0D6Z921-F1
#
_cell.length_a   1.000
_cell.length_b   1.000
_cell.length_c   1.000
_cell.angle_alpha   90.00
_cell.angle_beta   90.00
_cell.angle_gamma   90.00
#
_symmetry.space_group_name_H-M   'P 1'
#
loop_
_entity.id
_entity.type
_entity.pdbx_description
1 polymer ?
#
loop_
_entity_poly.entity_id
_entity_poly.type
_entity_poly.pdbx_seq_one_letter_code
_entity_poly.pdbx_strand_id
1 'polypeptide(L)'
;MFEMKCLTRFAVFSKKYEEVLAKQVADEELVGEPAWYSPNDLVRLQLLKPQTNKRLFDPYNPLFHTPNLYLDLAKINNDKDLIKFVNVYGLPMGLSEVTKEGIDETITLIEMETFYFFEELDEYQKLLNLWYEIMNEEQVSHYPSFLVNGEFISNKEKESNEVIAKILNHKKSWKETIEYLDGISLCVSFRNLLEVAYFQLTYAILNRKSLRKCMECNAIFEVTHDSQKFCPAKRGVKRSTCENTHKIRKRRQKQKRNNTN
;
A
#
# COMPACT_ATOMS: atom_id res chain seq x y z
N MET A 1 25.32 8.95 9.26
CA MET A 1 23.95 8.47 8.96
C MET A 1 23.88 8.39 7.44
N PHE A 2 23.65 7.20 6.86
CA PHE A 2 23.56 7.06 5.40
C PHE A 2 22.24 7.67 4.92
N GLU A 3 22.29 8.52 3.89
CA GLU A 3 21.09 9.02 3.23
C GLU A 3 20.64 7.98 2.20
N MET A 4 19.38 7.55 2.30
CA MET A 4 18.77 6.63 1.33
C MET A 4 17.97 7.45 0.30
N LYS A 5 18.30 7.29 -0.99
CA LYS A 5 17.66 8.01 -2.09
C LYS A 5 16.84 7.03 -2.93
N CYS A 6 15.55 7.34 -3.12
CA CYS A 6 14.70 6.63 -4.08
C CYS A 6 14.94 7.22 -5.47
N LEU A 7 15.48 6.42 -6.39
CA LEU A 7 15.72 6.87 -7.77
C LEU A 7 14.47 6.75 -8.65
N THR A 8 13.55 5.84 -8.31
CA THR A 8 12.29 5.68 -9.04
C THR A 8 11.30 6.77 -8.66
N ARG A 9 10.84 7.53 -9.66
CA ARG A 9 9.72 8.48 -9.52
C ARG A 9 8.48 7.86 -10.16
N PHE A 10 7.37 7.82 -9.43
CA PHE A 10 6.09 7.38 -9.98
C PHE A 10 5.29 8.59 -10.43
N ALA A 11 4.59 8.47 -11.56
CA ALA A 11 3.67 9.48 -12.01
C ALA A 11 2.36 9.37 -11.20
N VAL A 12 2.01 10.43 -10.48
CA VAL A 12 0.73 10.55 -9.77
C VAL A 12 0.02 11.79 -10.30
N PHE A 13 -1.27 11.69 -10.61
CA PHE A 13 -2.05 12.82 -11.11
C PHE A 13 -1.92 14.03 -10.16
N SER A 14 -1.34 15.15 -10.60
CA SER A 14 -1.11 16.37 -9.78
C SER A 14 -2.34 16.82 -9.00
N LYS A 15 -3.50 16.95 -9.66
CA LYS A 15 -4.76 17.31 -9.00
C LYS A 15 -5.12 16.34 -7.86
N LYS A 16 -4.83 15.04 -8.02
CA LYS A 16 -5.07 14.05 -6.97
C LYS A 16 -3.96 14.01 -5.92
N TYR A 17 -2.70 14.30 -6.26
CA TYR A 17 -1.61 14.44 -5.31
C TYR A 17 -1.80 15.69 -4.43
N GLU A 18 -2.15 16.82 -5.04
CA GLU A 18 -2.61 18.03 -4.35
C GLU A 18 -3.89 17.75 -3.56
N GLU A 19 -4.83 16.92 -4.01
CA GLU A 19 -5.96 16.44 -3.19
C GLU A 19 -5.54 15.43 -2.11
N VAL A 20 -4.52 14.60 -2.26
CA VAL A 20 -4.00 13.76 -1.15
C VAL A 20 -3.32 14.65 -0.11
N LEU A 21 -2.77 15.78 -0.54
CA LEU A 21 -2.27 16.86 0.30
C LEU A 21 -3.42 17.77 0.84
N ALA A 22 -4.55 17.94 0.13
CA ALA A 22 -5.62 18.93 0.42
C ALA A 22 -7.00 18.35 0.84
N LYS A 23 -7.45 17.20 0.32
CA LYS A 23 -8.54 16.32 0.88
C LYS A 23 -8.16 15.69 2.23
N GLN A 24 -7.10 16.20 2.85
CA GLN A 24 -6.89 16.20 4.30
C GLN A 24 -7.83 17.18 5.04
N VAL A 25 -8.79 17.85 4.38
CA VAL A 25 -9.70 18.83 5.01
C VAL A 25 -11.22 18.69 4.74
N ALA A 26 -11.75 17.93 3.78
CA ALA A 26 -13.22 17.85 3.63
C ALA A 26 -13.75 16.53 3.05
N ASP A 27 -14.84 16.04 3.65
CA ASP A 27 -15.71 14.98 3.14
C ASP A 27 -16.41 15.44 1.86
N GLU A 28 -16.51 14.55 0.86
CA GLU A 28 -17.62 14.51 -0.08
C GLU A 28 -17.82 13.06 -0.58
N GLU A 29 -19.06 12.59 -0.48
CA GLU A 29 -19.50 11.29 -0.99
C GLU A 29 -19.49 11.28 -2.52
N LEU A 30 -18.73 10.36 -3.11
CA LEU A 30 -18.86 10.01 -4.53
C LEU A 30 -19.93 8.90 -4.65
N VAL A 31 -21.14 9.31 -5.02
CA VAL A 31 -22.16 8.42 -5.58
C VAL A 31 -21.86 8.26 -7.07
N GLY A 32 -21.31 7.10 -7.42
CA GLY A 32 -21.23 6.59 -8.78
C GLY A 32 -21.57 5.11 -8.74
N GLU A 33 -22.45 4.67 -9.63
CA GLU A 33 -22.83 3.27 -9.73
C GLU A 33 -21.59 2.41 -10.04
N PRO A 34 -21.39 1.27 -9.36
CA PRO A 34 -20.28 0.39 -9.66
C PRO A 34 -20.48 -0.20 -11.06
N ALA A 35 -19.60 0.16 -12.00
CA ALA A 35 -19.42 -0.63 -13.20
C ALA A 35 -18.87 -1.99 -12.75
N TRP A 36 -19.60 -3.06 -13.08
CA TRP A 36 -19.18 -4.43 -12.82
C TRP A 36 -18.01 -4.76 -13.76
N TYR A 37 -16.80 -4.84 -13.22
CA TYR A 37 -15.64 -5.31 -13.96
C TYR A 37 -15.47 -6.81 -13.73
N SER A 38 -15.14 -7.53 -14.81
CA SER A 38 -14.77 -8.94 -14.80
C SER A 38 -13.33 -9.11 -14.28
N PRO A 39 -12.99 -10.22 -13.60
CA PRO A 39 -11.61 -10.55 -13.21
C PRO A 39 -10.59 -10.61 -14.38
N ASN A 40 -11.08 -10.61 -15.61
CA ASN A 40 -10.27 -10.58 -16.84
C ASN A 40 -10.10 -9.16 -17.43
N ASP A 41 -10.59 -8.12 -16.75
CA ASP A 41 -10.54 -6.76 -17.29
C ASP A 41 -9.15 -6.13 -17.07
N LEU A 42 -8.55 -5.69 -18.17
CA LEU A 42 -7.36 -4.84 -18.18
C LEU A 42 -7.74 -3.44 -17.67
N VAL A 43 -7.14 -3.02 -16.55
CA VAL A 43 -7.26 -1.64 -16.10
C VAL A 43 -6.29 -0.78 -16.91
N ARG A 44 -6.83 -0.03 -17.87
CA ARG A 44 -6.07 0.90 -18.72
C ARG A 44 -6.09 2.30 -18.15
N LEU A 45 -4.91 2.84 -17.84
CA LEU A 45 -4.75 4.29 -17.66
C LEU A 45 -4.12 4.86 -18.94
N GLN A 46 -4.93 5.50 -19.78
CA GLN A 46 -4.44 6.20 -20.96
C GLN A 46 -3.92 7.59 -20.55
N LEU A 47 -2.60 7.79 -20.62
CA LEU A 47 -1.99 9.11 -20.49
C LEU A 47 -1.86 9.72 -21.88
N LEU A 48 -2.86 10.52 -22.27
CA LEU A 48 -2.74 11.38 -23.44
C LEU A 48 -1.61 12.38 -23.18
N LYS A 49 -0.63 12.45 -24.10
CA LYS A 49 0.43 13.46 -24.07
C LYS A 49 -0.25 14.83 -23.91
N PRO A 50 -0.10 15.53 -22.77
CA PRO A 50 -0.64 16.87 -22.68
C PRO A 50 0.28 17.74 -23.53
N GLN A 51 -0.22 18.23 -24.67
CA GLN A 51 0.48 19.26 -25.42
C GLN A 51 0.67 20.57 -24.62
N THR A 52 0.18 20.70 -23.39
CA THR A 52 0.31 21.93 -22.61
C THR A 52 0.40 21.68 -21.10
N ASN A 53 1.36 22.38 -20.47
CA ASN A 53 1.67 22.52 -19.03
C ASN A 53 2.50 21.42 -18.36
N LYS A 54 3.80 21.71 -18.22
CA LYS A 54 4.82 21.07 -17.35
C LYS A 54 4.48 20.98 -15.84
N ARG A 55 3.21 21.16 -15.43
CA ARG A 55 2.77 21.20 -14.02
C ARG A 55 1.85 20.04 -13.60
N LEU A 56 1.60 19.05 -14.46
CA LEU A 56 0.57 18.04 -14.21
C LEU A 56 1.00 16.81 -13.38
N PHE A 57 2.28 16.64 -13.07
CA PHE A 57 2.78 15.51 -12.28
C PHE A 57 3.91 15.97 -11.37
N ASP A 58 3.77 15.74 -10.06
CA ASP A 58 4.82 15.98 -9.08
C ASP A 58 5.67 14.71 -8.89
N PRO A 59 6.99 14.86 -8.64
CA PRO A 59 7.84 13.71 -8.35
C PRO A 59 7.41 13.06 -7.03
N TYR A 60 6.79 11.89 -7.10
CA TYR A 60 6.40 11.12 -5.93
C TYR A 60 7.50 10.14 -5.52
N ASN A 61 8.08 10.37 -4.34
CA ASN A 61 8.98 9.43 -3.66
C ASN A 61 8.19 8.66 -2.58
N PRO A 62 7.81 7.39 -2.81
CA PRO A 62 6.99 6.65 -1.88
C PRO A 62 7.68 6.32 -0.55
N LEU A 63 9.03 6.32 -0.51
CA LEU A 63 9.77 6.08 0.74
C LEU A 63 9.64 7.27 1.71
N PHE A 64 9.52 8.49 1.19
CA PHE A 64 9.42 9.70 2.00
C PHE A 64 7.96 10.16 2.15
N HIS A 65 7.19 10.16 1.07
CA HIS A 65 5.82 10.68 1.07
C HIS A 65 4.83 9.73 1.74
N THR A 66 5.07 8.42 1.67
CA THR A 66 4.13 7.38 2.11
C THR A 66 4.86 6.22 2.75
N PRO A 67 5.51 6.43 3.91
CA PRO A 67 6.30 5.37 4.58
C PRO A 67 5.47 4.14 4.98
N ASN A 68 4.13 4.27 4.98
CA ASN A 68 3.18 3.22 5.34
C ASN A 68 2.40 2.67 4.13
N LEU A 69 2.91 2.84 2.89
CA LEU A 69 2.28 2.30 1.67
C LEU A 69 2.03 0.79 1.80
N TYR A 70 2.96 0.09 2.44
CA TYR A 70 2.90 -1.34 2.72
C TYR A 70 1.64 -1.75 3.54
N LEU A 71 1.15 -0.90 4.45
CA LEU A 71 -0.07 -1.13 5.20
C LEU A 71 -1.33 -0.73 4.42
N ASP A 72 -1.23 0.31 3.60
CA ASP A 72 -2.35 0.76 2.78
C ASP A 72 -2.66 -0.20 1.64
N LEU A 73 -1.63 -0.79 1.04
CA LEU A 73 -1.76 -1.84 0.04
C LEU A 73 -2.52 -3.05 0.61
N ALA A 74 -2.18 -3.48 1.82
CA ALA A 74 -2.83 -4.61 2.50
C ALA A 74 -4.32 -4.39 2.79
N LYS A 75 -4.84 -3.16 2.71
CA LYS A 75 -6.27 -2.86 2.94
C LYS A 75 -7.13 -3.09 1.72
N ILE A 76 -6.54 -3.37 0.55
CA ILE A 76 -7.29 -3.65 -0.67
C ILE A 76 -7.92 -5.04 -0.52
N ASN A 77 -9.26 -5.12 -0.57
CA ASN A 77 -9.99 -6.39 -0.48
C ASN A 77 -10.87 -6.66 -1.71
N ASN A 78 -11.01 -5.65 -2.59
CA ASN A 78 -11.92 -5.67 -3.73
C ASN A 78 -11.55 -4.54 -4.71
N ASP A 79 -12.16 -4.53 -5.88
CA ASP A 79 -11.92 -3.55 -6.94
C ASP A 79 -12.17 -2.12 -6.50
N LYS A 80 -13.19 -1.88 -5.67
CA LYS A 80 -13.48 -0.54 -5.16
C LYS A 80 -12.33 0.00 -4.31
N ASP A 81 -11.71 -0.85 -3.49
CA ASP A 81 -10.55 -0.46 -2.69
C ASP A 81 -9.29 -0.32 -3.55
N LEU A 82 -9.14 -1.15 -4.60
CA LEU A 82 -8.08 -0.98 -5.60
C LEU A 82 -8.20 0.36 -6.33
N ILE A 83 -9.39 0.72 -6.82
CA ILE A 83 -9.63 2.02 -7.48
C ILE A 83 -9.28 3.18 -6.55
N LYS A 84 -9.65 3.10 -5.27
CA LYS A 84 -9.25 4.12 -4.27
C LYS A 84 -7.73 4.18 -4.14
N PHE A 85 -7.06 3.03 -4.04
CA PHE A 85 -5.60 2.97 -3.95
C PHE A 85 -4.95 3.60 -5.19
N VAL A 86 -5.38 3.21 -6.40
CA VAL A 86 -4.88 3.73 -7.68
C VAL A 86 -5.05 5.24 -7.78
N ASN A 87 -6.19 5.75 -7.32
CA ASN A 87 -6.45 7.19 -7.31
C ASN A 87 -5.50 7.98 -6.41
N VAL A 88 -4.99 7.36 -5.33
CA VAL A 88 -4.12 8.02 -4.35
C VAL A 88 -2.65 7.83 -4.73
N TYR A 89 -2.25 6.61 -5.10
CA TYR A 89 -0.85 6.22 -5.22
C TYR A 89 -0.42 5.89 -6.66
N GLY A 90 -1.36 5.53 -7.54
CA GLY A 90 -1.09 4.98 -8.87
C GLY A 90 -1.22 3.45 -8.94
N LEU A 91 -0.95 2.87 -10.11
CA LEU A 91 -1.11 1.43 -10.35
C LEU A 91 -0.06 0.60 -9.59
N PRO A 92 -0.45 -0.36 -8.74
CA PRO A 92 0.47 -1.16 -7.94
C PRO A 92 1.55 -1.89 -8.74
N MET A 93 1.15 -2.53 -9.84
CA MET A 93 2.03 -3.26 -10.78
C MET A 93 2.03 -2.62 -12.18
N GLY A 94 1.80 -1.31 -12.27
CA GLY A 94 1.73 -0.62 -13.56
C GLY A 94 3.00 -0.83 -14.37
N LEU A 95 2.89 -1.49 -15.53
CA LEU A 95 3.95 -1.55 -16.52
C LEU A 95 3.70 -0.43 -17.53
N SER A 96 4.70 0.41 -17.74
CA SER A 96 4.63 1.45 -18.77
C SER A 96 5.09 0.88 -20.11
N GLU A 97 4.18 0.78 -21.08
CA GLU A 97 4.55 0.60 -22.47
C GLU A 97 4.51 1.96 -23.18
N VAL A 98 5.62 2.31 -23.82
CA VAL A 98 5.70 3.51 -24.66
C VAL A 98 5.32 3.08 -26.07
N THR A 99 4.10 3.39 -26.48
CA THR A 99 3.67 3.22 -27.87
C THR A 99 3.92 4.53 -28.63
N LYS A 100 4.57 4.41 -29.79
CA LYS A 100 4.69 5.52 -30.75
C LYS A 100 3.53 5.40 -31.73
N GLU A 101 2.53 6.26 -31.60
CA GLU A 101 1.49 6.42 -32.61
C GLU A 101 1.76 7.72 -33.39
N GLY A 102 2.25 7.58 -34.63
CA GLY A 102 2.54 8.72 -35.50
C GLY A 102 3.92 9.38 -35.31
N ILE A 103 4.15 10.47 -36.05
CA ILE A 103 5.47 11.12 -36.17
C ILE A 103 5.83 11.96 -34.92
N ASP A 104 4.85 12.44 -34.13
CA ASP A 104 5.10 13.41 -33.05
C ASP A 104 4.49 13.06 -31.66
N GLU A 105 3.63 12.04 -31.56
CA GLU A 105 2.97 11.68 -30.28
C GLU A 105 3.47 10.34 -29.72
N THR A 106 3.94 10.37 -28.48
CA THR A 106 4.31 9.19 -27.70
C THR A 106 3.25 9.08 -26.62
N ILE A 107 2.41 8.05 -26.72
CA ILE A 107 1.43 7.74 -25.69
C ILE A 107 2.13 6.77 -24.73
N THR A 108 2.06 7.05 -23.44
CA THR A 108 2.50 6.08 -22.42
C THR A 108 1.25 5.42 -21.89
N LEU A 109 1.06 4.15 -22.25
CA LEU A 109 0.01 3.32 -21.68
C LEU A 109 0.57 2.68 -20.42
N ILE A 110 -0.15 2.84 -19.30
CA ILE A 110 0.17 2.13 -18.07
C ILE A 110 -0.98 1.17 -17.80
N GLU A 111 -0.68 -0.11 -17.85
CA GLU A 111 -1.65 -1.19 -17.67
C GLU A 111 -1.19 -2.12 -16.55
N MET A 112 -2.15 -2.82 -15.96
CA MET A 112 -1.92 -3.85 -14.95
C MET A 112 -2.94 -4.96 -15.14
N GLU A 113 -2.47 -6.20 -15.13
CA GLU A 113 -3.33 -7.37 -15.08
C GLU A 113 -3.86 -7.56 -13.66
N THR A 114 -5.16 -7.39 -13.48
CA THR A 114 -5.83 -7.38 -12.18
C THR A 114 -5.78 -8.74 -11.49
N PHE A 115 -5.93 -9.83 -12.26
CA PHE A 115 -5.80 -11.20 -11.76
C PHE A 115 -4.45 -11.43 -11.06
N TYR A 116 -3.34 -11.22 -11.77
CA TYR A 116 -1.99 -11.37 -11.20
C TYR A 116 -1.74 -10.44 -10.03
N PHE A 117 -2.29 -9.22 -10.07
CA PHE A 117 -2.22 -8.30 -8.94
C PHE A 117 -2.91 -8.86 -7.69
N PHE A 118 -4.12 -9.41 -7.82
CA PHE A 118 -4.84 -9.95 -6.66
C PHE A 118 -4.20 -11.24 -6.13
N GLU A 119 -3.62 -12.09 -6.98
CA GLU A 119 -2.82 -13.24 -6.54
C GLU A 119 -1.61 -12.79 -5.69
N GLU A 120 -0.85 -11.81 -6.19
CA GLU A 120 0.32 -11.29 -5.48
C GLU A 120 -0.08 -10.53 -4.20
N LEU A 121 -1.21 -9.82 -4.22
CA LEU A 121 -1.75 -9.12 -3.05
C LEU A 121 -2.15 -10.10 -1.95
N ASP A 122 -2.73 -11.25 -2.28
CA ASP A 122 -3.08 -12.29 -1.31
C ASP A 122 -1.83 -12.85 -0.63
N GLU A 123 -0.77 -13.15 -1.39
CA GLU A 123 0.52 -13.55 -0.82
C GLU A 123 1.10 -12.47 0.09
N TYR A 124 1.05 -11.22 -0.35
CA TYR A 124 1.50 -10.07 0.43
C TYR A 124 0.74 -9.92 1.76
N GLN A 125 -0.60 -10.05 1.73
CA GLN A 125 -1.45 -9.99 2.92
C GLN A 125 -1.18 -11.14 3.89
N LYS A 126 -0.99 -12.37 3.39
CA LYS A 126 -0.59 -13.53 4.20
C LYS A 126 0.74 -13.27 4.91
N LEU A 127 1.71 -12.71 4.20
CA LEU A 127 3.03 -12.39 4.76
C LEU A 127 2.94 -11.33 5.87
N LEU A 128 2.18 -10.26 5.65
CA LEU A 128 1.95 -9.23 6.67
C LEU A 128 1.24 -9.78 7.92
N ASN A 129 0.23 -10.64 7.72
CA ASN A 129 -0.48 -11.29 8.83
C ASN A 129 0.43 -12.22 9.63
N LEU A 130 1.26 -13.03 8.95
CA LEU A 130 2.24 -13.89 9.61
C LEU A 130 3.22 -13.06 10.47
N TRP A 131 3.73 -11.95 9.94
CA TRP A 131 4.58 -11.05 10.72
C TRP A 131 3.85 -10.44 11.92
N TYR A 132 2.59 -10.03 11.74
CA TYR A 132 1.75 -9.51 12.82
C TYR A 132 1.57 -10.53 13.95
N GLU A 133 1.27 -11.80 13.62
CA GLU A 133 1.08 -12.87 14.61
C GLU A 133 2.37 -13.12 15.41
N ILE A 134 3.53 -13.19 14.74
CA ILE A 134 4.84 -13.34 15.40
C ILE A 134 5.11 -12.19 16.38
N MET A 135 4.89 -10.95 15.96
CA MET A 135 5.20 -9.77 16.77
C MET A 135 4.31 -9.62 18.01
N ASN A 136 3.10 -10.19 17.98
CA ASN A 136 2.14 -10.09 19.08
C ASN A 136 2.07 -11.37 19.92
N GLU A 137 3.00 -12.32 19.71
CA GLU A 137 3.01 -13.64 20.36
C GLU A 137 1.64 -14.36 20.24
N GLU A 138 0.90 -14.06 19.17
CA GLU A 138 -0.37 -14.73 18.89
C GLU A 138 -0.06 -16.14 18.39
N GLN A 139 -0.86 -17.12 18.81
CA GLN A 139 -0.78 -18.45 18.24
C GLN A 139 -1.05 -18.34 16.74
N VAL A 140 -0.08 -18.71 15.92
CA VAL A 140 -0.21 -18.70 14.46
C VAL A 140 -1.37 -19.63 14.10
N SER A 141 -2.50 -19.01 13.80
CA SER A 141 -3.78 -19.72 13.68
C SER A 141 -3.87 -20.46 12.35
N HIS A 142 -3.19 -19.92 11.35
CA HIS A 142 -3.15 -20.43 9.99
C HIS A 142 -1.70 -20.53 9.55
N TYR A 143 -1.37 -21.63 8.89
CA TYR A 143 -0.04 -21.84 8.34
C TYR A 143 -0.06 -21.51 6.85
N PRO A 144 0.12 -20.24 6.45
CA PRO A 144 0.11 -19.90 5.04
C PRO A 144 1.22 -20.66 4.32
N SER A 145 0.86 -21.27 3.19
CA SER A 145 1.82 -21.80 2.24
C SER A 145 2.11 -20.75 1.17
N PHE A 146 3.39 -20.59 0.85
CA PHE A 146 3.86 -19.65 -0.17
C PHE A 146 4.59 -20.43 -1.25
N LEU A 147 4.40 -20.05 -2.52
CA LEU A 147 5.14 -20.64 -3.63
C LEU A 147 6.43 -19.83 -3.83
N VAL A 148 7.58 -20.44 -3.56
CA VAL A 148 8.89 -19.81 -3.69
C VAL A 148 9.75 -20.70 -4.59
N ASN A 149 10.12 -20.19 -5.77
CA ASN A 149 10.90 -20.93 -6.77
C ASN A 149 10.30 -22.31 -7.14
N GLY A 150 8.97 -22.42 -7.16
CA GLY A 150 8.25 -23.68 -7.46
C GLY A 150 8.10 -24.63 -6.27
N GLU A 151 8.63 -24.29 -5.10
CA GLU A 151 8.47 -25.06 -3.86
C GLU A 151 7.45 -24.39 -2.93
N PHE A 152 6.58 -25.18 -2.30
CA PHE A 152 5.71 -24.68 -1.25
C PHE A 152 6.46 -24.60 0.08
N ILE A 153 6.57 -23.40 0.63
CA ILE A 153 7.14 -23.16 1.95
C ILE A 153 5.99 -22.87 2.91
N SER A 154 5.97 -23.55 4.07
CA SER A 154 5.04 -23.26 5.16
C SER A 154 5.78 -23.15 6.50
N ASN A 155 5.17 -22.46 7.44
CA ASN A 155 5.63 -22.34 8.83
C ASN A 155 5.23 -23.54 9.71
N LYS A 156 4.68 -24.63 9.13
CA LYS A 156 4.52 -25.90 9.88
C LYS A 156 5.85 -26.59 10.13
N GLU A 157 6.80 -26.38 9.21
CA GLU A 157 8.04 -27.15 9.14
C GLU A 157 9.28 -26.31 9.48
N LYS A 158 9.15 -24.98 9.44
CA LYS A 158 10.25 -24.03 9.60
C LYS A 158 9.87 -22.92 10.56
N GLU A 159 10.87 -22.32 11.20
CA GLU A 159 10.64 -21.14 12.03
C GLU A 159 10.03 -20.01 11.19
N SER A 160 9.02 -19.32 11.75
CA SER A 160 8.26 -18.32 11.00
C SER A 160 9.14 -17.16 10.49
N ASN A 161 10.19 -16.81 11.23
CA ASN A 161 11.20 -15.82 10.79
C ASN A 161 11.98 -16.28 9.55
N GLU A 162 12.32 -17.57 9.46
CA GLU A 162 13.01 -18.13 8.31
C GLU A 162 12.09 -18.13 7.07
N VAL A 163 10.81 -18.44 7.27
CA VAL A 163 9.78 -18.38 6.20
C VAL A 163 9.66 -16.95 5.66
N ILE A 164 9.49 -15.95 6.54
CA ILE A 164 9.42 -14.54 6.14
C ILE A 164 10.68 -14.12 5.37
N ALA A 165 11.87 -14.46 5.89
CA ALA A 165 13.12 -14.10 5.24
C ALA A 165 13.24 -14.72 3.83
N LYS A 166 12.86 -15.98 3.66
CA LYS A 166 12.86 -16.66 2.35
C LYS A 166 11.92 -15.99 1.36
N ILE A 167 10.70 -15.66 1.79
CA ILE A 167 9.71 -14.99 0.93
C ILE A 167 10.19 -13.60 0.54
N LEU A 168 10.63 -12.78 1.50
CA LEU A 168 11.12 -11.43 1.20
C LEU A 168 12.35 -11.44 0.30
N ASN A 169 13.27 -12.38 0.49
CA ASN A 169 14.42 -12.54 -0.40
C ASN A 169 14.00 -12.97 -1.82
N HIS A 170 12.97 -13.82 -1.94
CA HIS A 170 12.43 -14.21 -3.25
C HIS A 170 11.72 -13.05 -3.95
N LYS A 171 10.95 -12.24 -3.20
CA LYS A 171 10.24 -11.06 -3.72
C LYS A 171 11.15 -9.84 -3.91
N LYS A 172 12.41 -9.90 -3.47
CA LYS A 172 13.40 -8.83 -3.67
C LYS A 172 13.78 -8.73 -5.15
N SER A 173 13.16 -7.80 -5.85
CA SER A 173 13.45 -7.49 -7.25
C SER A 173 13.95 -6.06 -7.49
N TRP A 174 13.99 -5.23 -6.43
CA TRP A 174 14.55 -3.89 -6.46
C TRP A 174 16.09 -3.91 -6.57
N LYS A 175 16.66 -2.85 -7.15
CA LYS A 175 18.12 -2.71 -7.31
C LYS A 175 18.65 -1.69 -6.31
N GLU A 176 19.79 -2.02 -5.70
CA GLU A 176 20.53 -1.17 -4.77
C GLU A 176 21.85 -0.76 -5.44
N THR A 177 22.14 0.54 -5.48
CA THR A 177 23.40 1.10 -5.99
C THR A 177 23.99 2.06 -4.98
N ILE A 178 25.32 2.24 -5.00
CA ILE A 178 26.01 3.22 -4.16
C ILE A 178 26.51 4.33 -5.07
N GLU A 179 26.14 5.58 -4.75
CA GLU A 179 26.60 6.78 -5.46
C GLU A 179 27.50 7.63 -4.56
N TYR A 180 28.49 8.27 -5.17
CA TYR A 180 29.51 9.08 -4.48
C TYR A 180 29.40 10.60 -4.76
N LEU A 181 28.27 11.06 -5.31
CA LEU A 181 28.02 12.49 -5.50
C LEU A 181 27.66 13.13 -4.15
N ASP A 182 28.51 14.04 -3.67
CA ASP A 182 28.36 14.78 -2.41
C ASP A 182 28.36 13.90 -1.14
N GLY A 183 28.99 12.72 -1.21
CA GLY A 183 29.06 11.74 -0.11
C GLY A 183 28.57 10.35 -0.54
N ILE A 184 28.63 9.38 0.38
CA ILE A 184 28.15 8.02 0.12
C ILE A 184 26.62 7.98 0.30
N SER A 185 25.88 7.82 -0.80
CA SER A 185 24.43 7.65 -0.82
C SER A 185 24.05 6.23 -1.24
N LEU A 186 23.10 5.60 -0.53
CA LEU A 186 22.48 4.35 -0.97
C LEU A 186 21.26 4.69 -1.83
N CYS A 187 21.32 4.30 -3.09
CA CYS A 187 20.26 4.52 -4.06
C CYS A 187 19.48 3.23 -4.27
N VAL A 188 18.15 3.31 -4.24
CA VAL A 188 17.26 2.16 -4.46
C VAL A 188 16.32 2.48 -5.63
N SER A 189 16.18 1.53 -6.55
CA SER A 189 15.25 1.62 -7.67
C SER A 189 14.27 0.45 -7.65
N PHE A 190 12.99 0.78 -7.81
CA PHE A 190 11.86 -0.14 -7.87
C PHE A 190 11.25 -0.15 -9.27
N ARG A 191 10.67 -1.29 -9.67
CA ARG A 191 9.92 -1.42 -10.92
C ARG A 191 8.48 -0.93 -10.78
N ASN A 192 7.87 -1.17 -9.63
CA ASN A 192 6.46 -0.84 -9.38
C ASN A 192 6.22 -0.52 -7.88
N LEU A 193 5.00 -0.13 -7.52
CA LEU A 193 4.65 0.25 -6.14
C LEU A 193 4.53 -0.98 -5.21
N LEU A 194 4.28 -2.16 -5.75
CA LEU A 194 4.24 -3.41 -5.00
C LEU A 194 5.63 -3.79 -4.47
N GLU A 195 6.68 -3.61 -5.28
CA GLU A 195 8.07 -3.74 -4.82
C GLU A 195 8.40 -2.76 -3.70
N VAL A 196 7.88 -1.53 -3.79
CA VAL A 196 8.06 -0.53 -2.72
C VAL A 196 7.38 -1.00 -1.43
N ALA A 197 6.19 -1.59 -1.52
CA ALA A 197 5.50 -2.16 -0.36
C ALA A 197 6.31 -3.30 0.26
N TYR A 198 6.85 -4.23 -0.52
CA TYR A 198 7.75 -5.29 -0.01
C TYR A 198 9.02 -4.73 0.63
N PHE A 199 9.62 -3.70 0.05
CA PHE A 199 10.78 -3.03 0.62
C PHE A 199 10.46 -2.37 1.97
N GLN A 200 9.35 -1.62 2.04
CA GLN A 200 8.89 -1.00 3.29
C GLN A 200 8.55 -2.03 4.36
N LEU A 201 7.89 -3.13 3.97
CA LEU A 201 7.62 -4.25 4.88
C LEU A 201 8.92 -4.86 5.42
N THR A 202 9.91 -5.11 4.53
CA THR A 202 11.24 -5.60 4.93
C THR A 202 11.88 -4.65 5.94
N TYR A 203 11.85 -3.34 5.66
CA TYR A 203 12.38 -2.33 6.57
C TYR A 203 11.62 -2.31 7.91
N ALA A 204 10.30 -2.42 7.89
CA ALA A 204 9.48 -2.43 9.10
C ALA A 204 9.79 -3.66 9.98
N ILE A 205 10.00 -4.83 9.37
CA ILE A 205 10.41 -6.07 10.05
C ILE A 205 11.80 -5.91 10.68
N LEU A 206 12.79 -5.42 9.93
CA LEU A 206 14.16 -5.23 10.42
C LEU A 206 14.22 -4.24 11.59
N ASN A 207 13.37 -3.20 11.56
CA ASN A 207 13.28 -2.20 12.62
C ASN A 207 12.29 -2.59 13.73
N ARG A 208 11.75 -3.82 13.72
CA ARG A 208 10.81 -4.35 14.72
C ARG A 208 9.66 -3.39 15.02
N LYS A 209 9.09 -2.79 13.97
CA LYS A 209 7.98 -1.86 14.11
C LYS A 209 6.80 -2.53 14.80
N SER A 210 6.23 -1.88 15.82
CA SER A 210 5.09 -2.40 16.56
C SER A 210 3.82 -2.31 15.73
N LEU A 211 3.10 -3.42 15.59
CA LEU A 211 1.86 -3.51 14.83
C LEU A 211 0.68 -3.86 15.73
N ARG A 212 -0.51 -3.32 15.43
CA ARG A 212 -1.78 -3.70 16.06
C ARG A 212 -2.91 -3.82 15.03
N LYS A 213 -3.95 -4.57 15.36
CA LYS A 213 -5.23 -4.55 14.62
C LYS A 213 -6.15 -3.46 15.17
N CYS A 214 -6.80 -2.73 14.26
CA CYS A 214 -7.76 -1.70 14.61
C CYS A 214 -9.04 -2.31 15.20
N MET A 215 -9.46 -1.83 16.38
CA MET A 215 -10.68 -2.32 17.03
C MET A 215 -11.98 -2.06 16.24
N GLU A 216 -11.95 -1.23 15.20
CA GLU A 216 -13.13 -0.92 14.39
C GLU A 216 -13.13 -1.65 13.03
N CYS A 217 -12.04 -1.55 12.27
CA CYS A 217 -11.97 -2.11 10.91
C CYS A 217 -11.10 -3.36 10.79
N ASN A 218 -10.50 -3.83 11.89
CA ASN A 218 -9.59 -4.97 11.96
C ASN A 218 -8.30 -4.87 11.11
N ALA A 219 -8.09 -3.77 10.37
CA ALA A 219 -6.87 -3.56 9.61
C ALA A 219 -5.64 -3.45 10.53
N ILE A 220 -4.53 -4.03 10.09
CA ILE A 220 -3.21 -3.89 10.74
C ILE A 220 -2.70 -2.46 10.54
N PHE A 221 -2.10 -1.88 11.58
CA PHE A 221 -1.48 -0.55 11.53
C PHE A 221 -0.23 -0.46 12.41
N GLU A 222 0.72 0.42 12.06
CA GLU A 222 1.89 0.76 12.88
C GLU A 222 1.48 1.61 14.10
N VAL A 223 1.88 1.18 15.28
CA VAL A 223 1.57 1.83 16.55
C VAL A 223 2.48 3.04 16.76
N THR A 224 1.89 4.21 16.98
CA THR A 224 2.64 5.43 17.34
C THR A 224 2.74 5.65 18.85
N HIS A 225 1.80 5.07 19.61
CA HIS A 225 1.74 5.16 21.07
C HIS A 225 1.07 3.90 21.65
N ASP A 226 1.52 3.44 22.81
CA ASP A 226 1.07 2.16 23.40
C ASP A 226 -0.41 2.09 23.74
N SER A 227 -1.10 3.21 23.87
CA SER A 227 -2.55 3.24 24.10
C SER A 227 -3.39 3.30 22.81
N GLN A 228 -2.75 3.28 21.63
CA GLN A 228 -3.43 3.36 20.34
C GLN A 228 -4.25 2.08 20.08
N LYS A 229 -5.55 2.25 19.86
CA LYS A 229 -6.52 1.15 19.63
C LYS A 229 -7.16 1.16 18.24
N PHE A 230 -6.98 2.26 17.51
CA PHE A 230 -7.58 2.48 16.20
C PHE A 230 -6.48 2.86 15.20
N CYS A 231 -6.80 2.76 13.91
CA CYS A 231 -5.93 3.24 12.84
C CYS A 231 -5.43 4.66 13.14
N PRO A 232 -4.22 5.03 12.69
CA PRO A 232 -3.71 6.39 12.83
C PRO A 232 -4.66 7.39 12.17
N ALA A 233 -4.72 8.60 12.73
CA ALA A 233 -5.45 9.69 12.10
C ALA A 233 -4.78 10.07 10.78
N LYS A 234 -5.58 10.49 9.80
CA LYS A 234 -5.03 11.11 8.58
C LYS A 234 -4.28 12.39 8.97
N ARG A 235 -3.24 12.75 8.22
CA ARG A 235 -2.50 14.00 8.43
C ARG A 235 -3.47 15.18 8.41
N GLY A 236 -3.29 16.12 9.34
CA GLY A 236 -4.20 17.26 9.55
C GLY A 236 -5.43 16.97 10.41
N VAL A 237 -5.74 15.69 10.69
CA VAL A 237 -6.92 15.31 11.48
C VAL A 237 -6.50 14.88 12.88
N LYS A 238 -7.23 15.38 13.90
CA LYS A 238 -6.93 15.07 15.32
C LYS A 238 -7.26 13.65 15.75
N ARG A 239 -8.23 13.00 15.09
CA ARG A 239 -8.75 11.66 15.45
C ARG A 239 -8.94 10.83 14.20
N SER A 240 -8.79 9.51 14.33
CA SER A 240 -9.08 8.63 13.20
C SER A 240 -10.58 8.46 12.99
N THR A 241 -10.96 8.23 11.74
CA THR A 241 -12.34 7.92 11.37
C THR A 241 -12.86 6.71 12.16
N CYS A 242 -12.03 5.67 12.30
CA CYS A 242 -12.34 4.48 13.09
C CYS A 242 -12.68 4.79 14.56
N GLU A 243 -11.89 5.66 15.21
CA GLU A 243 -12.16 6.08 16.59
C GLU A 243 -13.50 6.82 16.71
N ASN A 244 -13.77 7.75 15.77
CA ASN A 244 -15.02 8.50 15.75
C ASN A 244 -16.23 7.60 15.51
N THR A 245 -16.17 6.69 14.53
CA THR A 245 -17.21 5.70 14.25
C THR A 245 -17.50 4.84 15.46
N HIS A 246 -16.46 4.30 16.10
CA HIS A 246 -16.58 3.49 17.30
C HIS A 246 -17.25 4.26 18.46
N LYS A 247 -16.88 5.52 18.67
CA LYS A 247 -17.49 6.40 19.69
C LYS A 247 -18.98 6.64 19.42
N ILE A 248 -19.34 6.96 18.18
CA ILE A 248 -20.74 7.17 17.77
C ILE A 248 -21.55 5.89 18.01
N ARG A 249 -21.03 4.72 17.63
CA ARG A 249 -21.69 3.43 17.86
C ARG A 249 -21.93 3.16 19.34
N LYS A 250 -20.90 3.34 20.20
CA LYS A 250 -21.04 3.17 21.66
C LYS A 250 -22.05 4.15 22.26
N ARG A 251 -22.11 5.39 21.80
CA ARG A 251 -23.12 6.38 22.25
C ARG A 251 -24.53 5.92 21.92
N ARG A 252 -24.77 5.47 20.67
CA ARG A 252 -26.08 4.95 20.24
C ARG A 252 -26.50 3.70 21.03
N GLN A 253 -25.56 2.81 21.33
CA GLN A 253 -25.83 1.62 22.16
C GLN A 253 -26.25 1.98 23.59
N LYS A 254 -25.60 2.95 24.22
CA LYS A 254 -25.98 3.44 25.56
C LYS A 254 -27.37 4.08 25.57
N GLN A 255 -27.68 4.90 24.57
CA GLN A 255 -29.01 5.51 24.45
C GLN A 255 -30.10 4.46 24.28
N LYS A 256 -29.86 3.42 23.46
CA LYS A 256 -30.81 2.30 23.33
C LYS A 256 -31.04 1.60 24.67
N ARG A 257 -29.98 1.29 25.43
CA ARG A 257 -30.10 0.64 26.75
C ARG A 257 -30.87 1.46 27.78
N ASN A 258 -30.73 2.78 27.76
CA ASN A 258 -31.46 3.66 28.67
C ASN A 258 -32.93 3.83 28.29
N ASN A 259 -33.30 3.59 27.02
CA ASN A 259 -34.70 3.66 26.58
C ASN A 259 -35.47 2.35 26.82
N THR A 260 -34.78 1.24 27.09
CA THR A 260 -35.41 -0.06 27.40
C THR A 260 -35.62 -0.32 28.89
N ASN A 261 -35.05 0.53 29.76
CA ASN A 261 -35.24 0.48 31.21
C ASN A 261 -36.21 1.57 31.65
#